data_AF-A0A7R7VRW0-F1
#
_entry.id   AF-A0A7R7VRW0-F1
#
_cell.length_a   1.000
_cell.length_b   1.000
_cell.length_c   1.000
_cell.angle_alpha   90.00
_cell.angle_beta   90.00
_cell.angle_gamma   90.00
#
_symmetry.space_group_name_H-M   'P 1'
#
loop_
_entity.id
_entity.type
_entity.pdbx_description
1 polymer ?
#
loop_
_entity_poly.entity_id
_entity_poly.type
_entity_poly.pdbx_seq_one_letter_code
_entity_poly.pdbx_strand_id
1 'polypeptide(L)'
;MSNTGVRWTATAQNPKKQLKLDFFIHAVNLAIFFDAFMKLPYLSGKNKARLLEMKGRTDILIWASRNMPDPQVDDILNYPIHLGWPEVFAQSYKHPSDDGHLAKFVRAVAYAEKLCRPYEKEAEKRGLRVTGDMWLKIGNLAVDTVGTIFSDLWVRGAGFSEPWEKFGPRK
;
A
#
# COMPACT_ATOMS: atom_id res chain seq x y z
N MET A 1 -11.10 -2.70 2.11
CA MET A 1 -10.28 -1.60 2.66
C MET A 1 -8.79 -1.88 2.55
N SER A 2 -8.24 -2.90 3.25
CA SER A 2 -6.79 -3.19 3.16
C SER A 2 -6.34 -3.50 1.72
N ASN A 3 -7.07 -4.37 1.00
CA ASN A 3 -6.80 -4.69 -0.40
C ASN A 3 -6.81 -3.44 -1.30
N THR A 4 -7.86 -2.62 -1.17
CA THR A 4 -8.03 -1.39 -1.94
C THR A 4 -6.95 -0.36 -1.65
N GLY A 5 -6.61 -0.16 -0.37
CA GLY A 5 -5.54 0.74 0.05
C GLY A 5 -4.20 0.32 -0.52
N VAL A 6 -3.86 -0.98 -0.41
CA VAL A 6 -2.63 -1.54 -0.97
C VAL A 6 -2.58 -1.36 -2.48
N ARG A 7 -3.69 -1.64 -3.19
CA ARG A 7 -3.81 -1.42 -4.64
C ARG A 7 -3.42 0.01 -4.99
N TRP A 8 -4.12 0.99 -4.44
CA TRP A 8 -3.91 2.40 -4.83
C TRP A 8 -2.53 2.92 -4.44
N THR A 9 -1.98 2.52 -3.28
CA THR A 9 -0.60 2.88 -2.94
C THR A 9 0.40 2.32 -3.95
N ALA A 10 0.26 1.04 -4.32
CA ALA A 10 1.23 0.35 -5.14
C ALA A 10 1.13 0.73 -6.63
N THR A 11 -0.08 0.92 -7.15
CA THR A 11 -0.32 1.17 -8.58
C THR A 11 -0.35 2.65 -8.93
N ALA A 12 -0.24 3.58 -7.97
CA ALA A 12 -0.16 5.02 -8.23
C ALA A 12 1.24 5.40 -8.76
N GLN A 13 1.59 4.87 -9.93
CA GLN A 13 2.87 5.09 -10.60
C GLN A 13 2.73 6.10 -11.72
N ASN A 14 3.81 6.83 -12.01
CA ASN A 14 3.92 7.62 -13.22
C ASN A 14 4.59 6.79 -14.32
N PRO A 15 3.93 6.55 -15.47
CA PRO A 15 4.45 5.69 -16.54
C PRO A 15 5.84 6.08 -17.06
N LYS A 16 6.22 7.36 -16.95
CA LYS A 16 7.46 7.92 -17.49
C LYS A 16 8.60 7.98 -16.47
N LYS A 17 8.36 7.61 -15.22
CA LYS A 17 9.29 7.82 -14.10
C LYS A 17 9.71 6.51 -13.47
N GLN A 18 10.80 6.48 -12.71
CA GLN A 18 11.17 5.29 -11.93
C GLN A 18 10.03 4.90 -10.98
N LEU A 19 9.95 3.60 -10.66
CA LEU A 19 8.93 3.08 -9.77
C LEU A 19 9.11 3.65 -8.36
N LYS A 20 8.00 4.08 -7.75
CA LYS A 20 7.99 4.67 -6.42
C LYS A 20 6.62 4.59 -5.80
N LEU A 21 6.54 4.29 -4.50
CA LEU A 21 5.28 4.27 -3.78
C LEU A 21 4.82 5.69 -3.40
N ASP A 22 3.52 5.96 -3.54
CA ASP A 22 2.91 7.18 -3.01
C ASP A 22 2.80 7.11 -1.49
N PHE A 23 2.95 8.24 -0.82
CA PHE A 23 2.73 8.46 0.61
C PHE A 23 1.25 8.31 1.04
N PHE A 24 0.41 7.77 0.15
CA PHE A 24 -0.89 7.14 0.44
C PHE A 24 -0.78 5.95 1.41
N ILE A 25 0.44 5.49 1.75
CA ILE A 25 0.74 4.44 2.73
C ILE A 25 -0.04 4.56 4.07
N HIS A 26 -0.45 5.77 4.46
CA HIS A 26 -1.23 5.99 5.69
C HIS A 26 -2.57 5.25 5.66
N ALA A 27 -3.23 5.21 4.50
CA ALA A 27 -4.48 4.46 4.32
C ALA A 27 -4.26 2.95 4.54
N VAL A 28 -3.10 2.44 4.14
CA VAL A 28 -2.70 1.04 4.30
C VAL A 28 -2.32 0.73 5.75
N ASN A 29 -1.45 1.56 6.33
CA ASN A 29 -0.94 1.40 7.69
C ASN A 29 -2.06 1.44 8.74
N LEU A 30 -3.10 2.24 8.52
CA LEU A 30 -4.27 2.29 9.40
C LEU A 30 -5.20 1.08 9.23
N ALA A 31 -5.22 0.44 8.06
CA ALA A 31 -6.18 -0.63 7.77
C ALA A 31 -5.94 -1.90 8.60
N ILE A 32 -4.70 -2.14 9.05
CA ILE A 32 -4.35 -3.30 9.87
C ILE A 32 -5.13 -3.36 11.19
N PHE A 33 -5.44 -2.21 11.80
CA PHE A 33 -6.12 -2.13 13.09
C PHE A 33 -7.59 -2.53 13.03
N PHE A 34 -8.20 -2.52 11.83
CA PHE A 34 -9.62 -2.82 11.69
C PHE A 34 -9.97 -4.26 12.05
N ASP A 35 -9.07 -5.23 11.82
CA ASP A 35 -9.30 -6.61 12.28
C ASP A 35 -9.43 -6.66 13.81
N ALA A 36 -8.55 -5.96 14.53
CA ALA A 36 -8.62 -5.86 15.98
C ALA A 36 -9.89 -5.13 16.44
N PHE A 37 -10.20 -3.97 15.84
CA PHE A 37 -11.40 -3.19 16.19
C PHE A 37 -12.69 -3.98 16.00
N MET A 38 -12.80 -4.78 14.94
CA MET A 38 -13.98 -5.61 14.70
C MET A 38 -14.15 -6.73 15.74
N LYS A 39 -13.06 -7.16 16.38
CA LYS A 39 -13.05 -8.20 17.42
C LYS A 39 -13.27 -7.68 18.84
N LEU A 40 -13.21 -6.37 19.07
CA LEU A 40 -13.44 -5.79 20.39
C LEU A 40 -14.88 -6.06 20.86
N PRO A 41 -15.09 -6.73 22.01
CA PRO A 41 -16.43 -7.13 22.46
C PRO A 41 -17.25 -5.95 23.00
N TYR A 42 -16.59 -4.92 23.52
CA TYR A 42 -17.25 -3.73 24.08
C TYR A 42 -17.65 -2.70 23.00
N LEU A 43 -17.22 -2.85 21.76
CA LEU A 43 -17.68 -2.01 20.65
C LEU A 43 -18.98 -2.59 20.07
N SER A 44 -20.06 -1.81 20.14
CA SER A 44 -21.33 -2.16 19.51
C SER A 44 -21.17 -2.30 17.99
N GLY A 45 -22.05 -3.09 17.36
CA GLY A 45 -22.08 -3.22 15.90
C GLY A 45 -22.23 -1.87 15.19
N LYS A 46 -23.04 -0.97 15.76
CA LYS A 46 -23.22 0.41 15.25
C LYS A 46 -21.91 1.20 15.25
N ASN A 47 -21.12 1.12 16.33
CA ASN A 47 -19.84 1.82 16.41
C ASN A 47 -18.80 1.21 15.47
N LYS A 48 -18.78 -0.12 15.33
CA LYS A 48 -17.94 -0.82 14.35
C LYS A 48 -18.26 -0.39 12.91
N ALA A 49 -19.53 -0.33 12.54
CA ALA A 49 -19.98 0.16 11.24
C ALA A 49 -19.55 1.61 11.01
N ARG A 50 -19.75 2.50 12.00
CA ARG A 50 -19.32 3.90 11.91
C ARG A 50 -17.81 4.05 11.71
N LEU A 51 -16.98 3.27 12.42
CA LEU A 51 -15.53 3.27 12.20
C LEU A 51 -15.18 2.84 10.77
N LEU A 52 -15.85 1.81 10.26
CA LEU A 52 -15.64 1.29 8.91
C LEU A 52 -16.00 2.34 7.84
N GLU A 53 -17.15 2.99 8.00
CA GLU A 53 -17.59 4.07 7.10
C GLU A 53 -16.64 5.26 7.13
N MET A 54 -16.21 5.71 8.31
CA MET A 54 -15.27 6.82 8.45
C MET A 54 -13.92 6.47 7.80
N LYS A 55 -13.45 5.23 7.94
CA LYS A 55 -12.23 4.78 7.25
C LYS A 55 -12.37 4.83 5.74
N GLY A 56 -13.48 4.32 5.20
CA GLY A 56 -13.75 4.38 3.75
C GLY A 56 -13.79 5.82 3.23
N ARG A 57 -14.48 6.72 3.93
CA ARG A 57 -14.54 8.16 3.58
C ARG A 57 -13.16 8.81 3.62
N THR A 58 -12.38 8.54 4.67
CA THR A 58 -11.02 9.06 4.80
C THR A 58 -10.12 8.56 3.67
N ASP A 59 -10.18 7.28 3.31
CA ASP A 59 -9.39 6.74 2.20
C ASP A 59 -9.70 7.44 0.87
N ILE A 60 -10.99 7.70 0.59
CA ILE A 60 -11.43 8.44 -0.61
C ILE A 60 -10.91 9.88 -0.59
N LEU A 61 -10.98 10.57 0.55
CA LEU A 61 -10.46 11.94 0.68
C LEU A 61 -8.93 12.00 0.51
N ILE A 62 -8.22 11.04 1.08
CA ILE A 62 -6.77 10.91 0.89
C ILE A 62 -6.47 10.63 -0.60
N TRP A 63 -7.27 9.82 -1.29
CA TRP A 63 -7.09 9.56 -2.72
C TRP A 63 -7.35 10.79 -3.59
N ALA A 64 -8.46 11.49 -3.33
CA ALA A 64 -8.83 12.72 -4.03
C ALA A 64 -7.75 13.81 -3.90
N SER A 65 -7.21 14.00 -2.70
CA SER A 65 -6.14 14.97 -2.44
C SER A 65 -4.78 14.60 -3.04
N ARG A 66 -4.64 13.42 -3.69
CA ARG A 66 -3.45 13.00 -4.43
C ARG A 66 -3.64 13.15 -5.95
N ASN A 67 -4.71 13.81 -6.36
CA ASN A 67 -5.15 13.96 -7.76
C ASN A 67 -5.48 12.63 -8.46
N MET A 68 -5.94 11.64 -7.68
CA MET A 68 -6.57 10.41 -8.20
C MET A 68 -5.84 9.73 -9.37
N PRO A 69 -4.54 9.41 -9.25
CA PRO A 69 -3.76 8.87 -10.39
C PRO A 69 -4.33 7.55 -10.92
N ASP A 70 -4.34 7.36 -12.23
CA ASP A 70 -4.79 6.10 -12.81
C ASP A 70 -3.87 4.92 -12.40
N PRO A 71 -4.45 3.78 -12.00
CA PRO A 71 -3.68 2.66 -11.51
C PRO A 71 -2.89 1.98 -12.63
N GLN A 72 -1.56 1.98 -12.51
CA GLN A 72 -0.64 1.23 -13.36
C GLN A 72 -0.46 -0.18 -12.77
N VAL A 73 -1.35 -1.09 -13.13
CA VAL A 73 -1.38 -2.45 -12.55
C VAL A 73 -0.20 -3.31 -13.05
N ASP A 74 0.20 -3.13 -14.30
CA ASP A 74 1.25 -3.90 -14.95
C ASP A 74 2.63 -3.70 -14.29
N ASP A 75 2.87 -2.51 -13.73
CA ASP A 75 4.07 -2.21 -12.93
C ASP A 75 4.22 -3.18 -11.75
N ILE A 76 3.09 -3.63 -11.17
CA ILE A 76 3.09 -4.61 -10.09
C ILE A 76 3.13 -6.03 -10.64
N LEU A 77 2.31 -6.34 -11.66
CA LEU A 77 2.25 -7.71 -12.21
C LEU A 77 3.59 -8.18 -12.77
N ASN A 78 4.36 -7.27 -13.35
CA ASN A 78 5.67 -7.57 -13.94
C ASN A 78 6.84 -7.41 -12.97
N TYR A 79 6.60 -6.95 -11.73
CA TYR A 79 7.68 -6.78 -10.75
C TYR A 79 8.26 -8.14 -10.33
N PRO A 80 9.60 -8.29 -10.23
CA PRO A 80 10.22 -9.55 -9.83
C PRO A 80 10.08 -9.79 -8.32
N ILE A 81 9.93 -11.07 -7.94
CA ILE A 81 10.09 -11.50 -6.55
C ILE A 81 11.49 -12.09 -6.43
N HIS A 82 12.32 -11.49 -5.57
CA HIS A 82 13.67 -11.98 -5.28
C HIS A 82 13.93 -12.10 -3.77
N LEU A 83 13.02 -11.58 -2.93
CA LEU A 83 13.02 -11.69 -1.48
C LEU A 83 11.72 -12.32 -1.00
N GLY A 84 11.83 -13.21 -0.01
CA GLY A 84 10.70 -13.69 0.77
C GLY A 84 10.28 -12.68 1.83
N TRP A 85 9.13 -12.90 2.47
CA TRP A 85 8.65 -12.02 3.54
C TRP A 85 9.66 -11.80 4.67
N PRO A 86 10.40 -12.81 5.18
CA PRO A 86 11.40 -12.60 6.23
C PRO A 86 12.47 -11.57 5.82
N GLU A 87 12.96 -11.65 4.59
CA GLU A 87 13.97 -10.74 4.06
C GLU A 87 13.40 -9.34 3.83
N VAL A 88 12.20 -9.24 3.25
CA VAL A 88 11.50 -7.95 3.07
C VAL A 88 11.26 -7.27 4.42
N PHE A 89 10.84 -8.02 5.45
CA PHE A 89 10.70 -7.46 6.81
C PHE A 89 12.05 -6.98 7.37
N ALA A 90 13.10 -7.80 7.25
CA ALA A 90 14.42 -7.46 7.77
C ALA A 90 14.99 -6.19 7.10
N GLN A 91 14.86 -6.08 5.78
CA GLN A 91 15.29 -4.88 5.04
C GLN A 91 14.46 -3.66 5.41
N SER A 92 13.13 -3.80 5.50
CA SER A 92 12.25 -2.69 5.88
C SER A 92 12.57 -2.11 7.26
N TYR A 93 12.98 -2.96 8.21
CA TYR A 93 13.32 -2.56 9.57
C TYR A 93 14.71 -1.93 9.67
N LYS A 94 15.67 -2.41 8.85
CA LYS A 94 17.05 -1.92 8.82
C LYS A 94 17.24 -0.69 7.93
N HIS A 95 16.17 -0.16 7.34
CA HIS A 95 16.28 0.97 6.42
C HIS A 95 16.91 2.19 7.13
N PRO A 96 17.98 2.79 6.59
CA PRO A 96 18.84 3.70 7.35
C PRO A 96 18.20 5.05 7.68
N SER A 97 17.17 5.45 6.94
CA SER A 97 16.61 6.81 6.98
C SER A 97 15.08 6.88 7.00
N ASP A 98 14.41 5.73 6.97
CA ASP A 98 12.94 5.70 7.07
C ASP A 98 12.57 5.70 8.55
N ASP A 99 11.62 6.54 8.93
CA ASP A 99 11.11 6.69 10.30
C ASP A 99 10.06 5.62 10.67
N GLY A 100 10.16 4.44 10.04
CA GLY A 100 9.33 3.27 10.26
C GLY A 100 8.04 3.23 9.45
N HIS A 101 7.84 4.14 8.49
CA HIS A 101 6.73 4.08 7.53
C HIS A 101 6.80 2.82 6.66
N LEU A 102 8.00 2.46 6.19
CA LEU A 102 8.21 1.28 5.36
C LEU A 102 7.92 -0.01 6.12
N ALA A 103 8.46 -0.17 7.33
CA ALA A 103 8.20 -1.35 8.16
C ALA A 103 6.70 -1.51 8.49
N LYS A 104 6.00 -0.40 8.76
CA LYS A 104 4.53 -0.40 8.94
C LYS A 104 3.81 -0.84 7.67
N PHE A 105 4.23 -0.32 6.51
CA PHE A 105 3.63 -0.62 5.21
C PHE A 105 3.79 -2.08 4.84
N VAL A 106 5.03 -2.59 4.85
CA VAL A 106 5.35 -3.99 4.53
C VAL A 106 4.57 -4.94 5.43
N ARG A 107 4.53 -4.67 6.76
CA ARG A 107 3.74 -5.47 7.69
C ARG A 107 2.24 -5.45 7.36
N ALA A 108 1.70 -4.28 7.02
CA ALA A 108 0.30 -4.15 6.66
C ALA A 108 -0.04 -4.88 5.36
N VAL A 109 0.85 -4.87 4.35
CA VAL A 109 0.69 -5.63 3.10
C VAL A 109 0.69 -7.14 3.38
N ALA A 110 1.69 -7.66 4.09
CA ALA A 110 1.77 -9.08 4.44
C ALA A 110 0.59 -9.56 5.30
N TYR A 111 0.08 -8.69 6.16
CA TYR A 111 -1.11 -8.99 6.95
C TYR A 111 -2.39 -8.96 6.09
N ALA A 112 -2.50 -7.99 5.18
CA ALA A 112 -3.62 -7.91 4.23
C ALA A 112 -3.67 -9.16 3.33
N GLU A 113 -2.52 -9.67 2.92
CA GLU A 113 -2.41 -10.95 2.22
C GLU A 113 -3.05 -12.09 3.02
N LYS A 114 -2.64 -12.28 4.29
CA LYS A 114 -3.21 -13.32 5.17
C LYS A 114 -4.73 -13.17 5.33
N LEU A 115 -5.23 -11.95 5.45
CA LEU A 115 -6.66 -11.66 5.57
C LEU A 115 -7.43 -11.92 4.27
N CYS A 116 -6.85 -11.60 3.12
CA CYS A 116 -7.54 -11.66 1.83
C CYS A 116 -7.45 -13.05 1.19
N ARG A 117 -6.37 -13.82 1.45
CA ARG A 117 -6.10 -15.12 0.82
C ARG A 117 -7.32 -16.06 0.80
N PRO A 118 -8.08 -16.25 1.90
CA PRO A 118 -9.22 -17.17 1.89
C PRO A 118 -10.33 -16.78 0.90
N TYR A 119 -10.36 -15.53 0.47
CA TYR A 119 -11.40 -14.95 -0.38
C TYR A 119 -10.97 -14.75 -1.83
N GLU A 120 -9.72 -15.05 -2.20
CA GLU A 120 -9.18 -14.76 -3.53
C GLU A 120 -9.86 -15.57 -4.65
N LYS A 121 -10.41 -16.76 -4.35
CA LYS A 121 -11.21 -17.55 -5.31
C LYS A 121 -12.48 -16.81 -5.77
N GLU A 122 -12.98 -15.89 -4.94
CA GLU A 122 -14.13 -15.03 -5.23
C GLU A 122 -13.70 -13.57 -5.43
N ALA A 123 -12.43 -13.33 -5.83
CA ALA A 123 -11.84 -12.00 -5.87
C ALA A 123 -12.68 -11.02 -6.71
N GLU A 124 -13.13 -11.42 -7.89
CA GLU A 124 -13.95 -10.59 -8.77
C GLU A 124 -15.26 -10.16 -8.10
N LYS A 125 -16.02 -11.13 -7.58
CA LYS A 125 -17.29 -10.89 -6.86
C LYS A 125 -17.11 -9.96 -5.66
N ARG A 126 -15.97 -10.06 -4.98
CA ARG A 126 -15.65 -9.27 -3.77
C ARG A 126 -14.90 -7.97 -4.07
N GLY A 127 -14.59 -7.70 -5.34
CA GLY A 127 -13.80 -6.54 -5.75
C GLY A 127 -12.36 -6.54 -5.22
N LEU A 128 -11.78 -7.70 -4.91
CA LEU A 128 -10.37 -7.83 -4.55
C LEU A 128 -9.52 -7.70 -5.83
N ARG A 129 -8.57 -6.77 -5.82
CA ARG A 129 -7.74 -6.43 -6.99
C ARG A 129 -6.26 -6.73 -6.78
N VAL A 130 -5.83 -6.91 -5.54
CA VAL A 130 -4.53 -7.46 -5.18
C VAL A 130 -4.73 -8.91 -4.76
N THR A 131 -4.09 -9.86 -5.44
CA THR A 131 -4.28 -11.30 -5.20
C THR A 131 -2.99 -12.07 -5.52
N GLY A 132 -2.87 -13.31 -5.03
CA GLY A 132 -1.75 -14.20 -5.38
C GLY A 132 -0.39 -13.57 -5.09
N ASP A 133 0.52 -13.62 -6.05
CA ASP A 133 1.89 -13.14 -5.85
C ASP A 133 2.02 -11.61 -5.84
N MET A 134 0.96 -10.86 -6.17
CA MET A 134 0.99 -9.39 -6.12
C MET A 134 1.39 -8.87 -4.74
N TRP A 135 1.00 -9.57 -3.66
CA TRP A 135 1.34 -9.17 -2.30
C TRP A 135 2.85 -9.10 -2.07
N LEU A 136 3.56 -10.17 -2.43
CA LEU A 136 5.01 -10.26 -2.24
C LEU A 136 5.76 -9.39 -3.26
N LYS A 137 5.23 -9.23 -4.48
CA LYS A 137 5.74 -8.26 -5.47
C LYS A 137 5.70 -6.83 -4.93
N ILE A 138 4.59 -6.42 -4.30
CA ILE A 138 4.47 -5.11 -3.65
C ILE A 138 5.46 -4.98 -2.47
N GLY A 139 5.68 -6.06 -1.72
CA GLY A 139 6.70 -6.10 -0.67
C GLY A 139 8.12 -5.84 -1.20
N ASN A 140 8.52 -6.56 -2.25
CA ASN A 140 9.81 -6.39 -2.93
C ASN A 140 9.93 -4.96 -3.49
N LEU A 141 8.92 -4.50 -4.23
CA LEU A 141 8.86 -3.13 -4.75
C LEU A 141 9.08 -2.08 -3.66
N ALA A 142 8.46 -2.26 -2.49
CA ALA A 142 8.56 -1.30 -1.39
C ALA A 142 9.99 -1.15 -0.86
N VAL A 143 10.69 -2.26 -0.64
CA VAL A 143 12.06 -2.23 -0.10
C VAL A 143 13.09 -1.79 -1.15
N ASP A 144 12.85 -2.09 -2.43
CA ASP A 144 13.74 -1.71 -3.52
C ASP A 144 13.63 -0.24 -3.89
N THR A 145 12.41 0.32 -3.82
CA THR A 145 12.14 1.65 -4.36
C THR A 145 12.11 2.73 -3.31
N VAL A 146 12.01 2.43 -2.01
CA VAL A 146 12.11 3.47 -0.98
C VAL A 146 13.47 4.20 -1.12
N GLY A 147 13.48 5.53 -1.02
CA GLY A 147 14.72 6.30 -1.14
C GLY A 147 15.60 6.20 0.11
N THR A 148 16.90 6.42 0.02
CA THR A 148 17.80 6.41 1.19
C THR A 148 17.96 7.78 1.85
N ILE A 149 17.44 8.84 1.25
CA ILE A 149 17.37 10.18 1.84
C ILE A 149 15.92 10.59 2.04
N PHE A 150 15.67 11.41 3.07
CA PHE A 150 14.30 11.75 3.49
C PHE A 150 13.44 12.36 2.36
N SER A 151 14.02 13.23 1.53
CA SER A 151 13.33 13.85 0.39
C SER A 151 12.83 12.82 -0.62
N ASP A 152 13.47 11.66 -0.69
CA ASP A 152 13.27 10.68 -1.75
C ASP A 152 12.60 9.42 -1.23
N LEU A 153 12.20 9.32 0.04
CA LEU A 153 11.59 8.09 0.58
C LEU A 153 10.33 7.68 -0.20
N TRP A 154 9.49 8.64 -0.56
CA TRP A 154 8.16 8.42 -1.14
C TRP A 154 7.80 9.51 -2.17
N VAL A 155 6.91 9.20 -3.12
CA VAL A 155 6.18 10.25 -3.85
C VAL A 155 5.13 10.80 -2.91
N ARG A 156 4.93 12.12 -2.87
CA ARG A 156 3.89 12.75 -2.05
C ARG A 156 2.88 13.41 -2.97
N GLY A 157 1.84 12.65 -3.35
CA GLY A 157 0.84 13.11 -4.34
C GLY A 157 1.16 12.63 -5.74
N ALA A 158 1.06 11.33 -5.99
CA ALA A 158 1.47 10.72 -7.25
C ALA A 158 0.65 11.13 -8.47
N GLY A 159 -0.55 11.70 -8.31
CA GLY A 159 -1.34 12.24 -9.41
C GLY A 159 -0.93 13.64 -9.86
N PHE A 160 -0.04 14.32 -9.13
CA PHE A 160 0.55 15.59 -9.56
C PHE A 160 1.89 15.34 -10.26
N SER A 161 2.27 16.17 -11.21
CA SER A 161 3.54 16.03 -11.94
C SER A 161 4.76 16.44 -11.11
N GLU A 162 4.58 17.46 -10.28
CA GLU A 162 5.61 18.18 -9.54
C GLU A 162 6.37 17.27 -8.56
N PRO A 163 5.70 16.38 -7.78
CA PRO A 163 6.40 15.44 -6.90
C PRO A 163 7.31 14.43 -7.63
N TRP A 164 7.14 14.26 -8.95
CA TRP A 164 7.94 13.35 -9.77
C TRP A 164 9.17 14.00 -10.40
N GLU A 165 9.34 15.32 -10.32
CA GLU A 165 10.45 16.03 -11.00
C GLU A 165 11.82 15.56 -10.50
N LYS A 166 11.94 15.30 -9.20
CA LYS A 166 13.16 14.77 -8.56
C LYS A 166 13.48 13.30 -8.89
N PHE A 167 12.53 12.58 -9.51
CA PHE A 167 12.70 11.18 -9.83
C PHE A 167 13.07 11.00 -11.31
N GLY A 168 14.00 10.09 -11.57
CA GLY A 168 14.51 9.79 -12.91
C GLY A 168 13.47 9.10 -13.82
N PRO A 169 13.81 8.88 -15.10
CA PRO A 169 12.96 8.15 -16.03
C PRO A 169 12.81 6.67 -15.61
N ARG A 170 11.79 6.00 -16.16
CA ARG A 170 11.64 4.54 -16.04
C ARG A 170 12.90 3.85 -16.58
N LYS A 171 13.43 2.87 -15.84
CA LYS A 171 14.55 2.01 -16.26
C LYS A 171 14.03 0.71 -16.86
#